data_AF-A0A2W6V522-F1
#
_entry.id   AF-A0A2W6V522-F1
#
_cell.length_a   1.000
_cell.length_b   1.000
_cell.length_c   1.000
_cell.angle_alpha   90.00
_cell.angle_beta   90.00
_cell.angle_gamma   90.00
#
_symmetry.space_group_name_H-M   'P 1'
#
loop_
_entity.id
_entity.type
_entity.pdbx_description
1 polymer ?
#
loop_
_entity_poly.entity_id
_entity_poly.type
_entity_poly.pdbx_seq_one_letter_code
_entity_poly.pdbx_strand_id
1 'polypeptide(L)' 'PDSALERTNLKFISRFQKMENLAAEEGLKLADMTLEEMDVLWEKAKLCNK' A
#
# COMPACT_ATOMS: atom_id res chain seq x y z
N PRO A 1 21.78 -17.05 0.57
CA PRO A 1 20.96 -16.91 -0.67
C PRO A 1 19.55 -16.33 -0.43
N ASP A 2 19.11 -16.16 0.82
CA ASP A 2 17.77 -15.64 1.17
C ASP A 2 17.59 -14.11 1.12
N SER A 3 18.65 -13.32 1.27
CA SER A 3 18.50 -11.86 1.49
C SER A 3 18.05 -11.04 0.27
N ALA A 4 18.10 -11.61 -0.95
CA ALA A 4 17.65 -10.91 -2.16
C ALA A 4 16.11 -10.87 -2.26
N LEU A 5 15.45 -11.92 -1.78
CA LEU A 5 13.99 -12.00 -1.71
C LEU A 5 13.44 -11.09 -0.60
N GLU A 6 14.06 -11.10 0.58
CA GLU A 6 13.65 -10.23 1.69
C GLU A 6 13.73 -8.74 1.34
N ARG A 7 14.80 -8.31 0.66
CA ARG A 7 14.95 -6.90 0.24
C ARG A 7 13.87 -6.46 -0.74
N THR A 8 13.41 -7.35 -1.60
CA THR A 8 12.29 -7.08 -2.51
C THR A 8 10.98 -7.05 -1.73
N ASN A 9 10.81 -7.96 -0.78
CA ASN A 9 9.61 -8.05 0.06
C ASN A 9 9.44 -6.82 0.95
N LEU A 10 10.53 -6.29 1.52
CA LEU A 10 10.51 -5.10 2.38
C LEU A 10 9.96 -3.86 1.65
N LYS A 11 10.31 -3.66 0.37
CA LYS A 11 9.77 -2.54 -0.41
C LYS A 11 8.28 -2.69 -0.67
N PHE A 12 7.82 -3.93 -0.86
CA PHE A 12 6.40 -4.24 -1.03
C PHE A 12 5.64 -3.99 0.28
N ILE A 13 6.16 -4.49 1.40
CA ILE A 13 5.58 -4.31 2.73
C ILE A 13 5.51 -2.82 3.09
N SER A 14 6.57 -2.03 2.86
CA SER A 14 6.53 -0.59 3.16
C SER A 14 5.50 0.17 2.32
N ARG A 15 5.28 -0.23 1.07
CA ARG A 15 4.19 0.35 0.26
C ARG A 15 2.82 -0.10 0.73
N PHE A 16 2.67 -1.38 1.05
CA PHE A 16 1.43 -1.94 1.53
C PHE A 16 1.02 -1.34 2.88
N GLN A 17 1.96 -1.15 3.81
CA GLN A 17 1.73 -0.49 5.10
C GLN A 17 1.29 0.98 4.95
N LYS A 18 1.83 1.70 3.96
CA LYS A 18 1.37 3.07 3.65
C LYS A 18 -0.05 3.07 3.11
N MET A 19 -0.34 2.15 2.20
CA MET A 19 -1.67 1.96 1.64
C MET A 19 -2.66 1.55 2.74
N GLU A 20 -2.26 0.69 3.67
CA GLU A 20 -3.06 0.27 4.83
C GLU A 20 -3.32 1.44 5.78
N ASN A 21 -2.32 2.31 6.03
CA ASN A 21 -2.53 3.54 6.82
C ASN A 21 -3.55 4.47 6.17
N LEU A 22 -3.42 4.74 4.86
CA LEU A 22 -4.37 5.58 4.13
C LEU A 22 -5.78 5.01 4.12
N ALA A 23 -5.89 3.69 3.93
CA ALA A 23 -7.18 3.00 4.01
C ALA A 23 -7.76 3.11 5.44
N ALA A 24 -6.93 2.93 6.47
CA ALA A 24 -7.35 3.10 7.86
C ALA A 24 -7.76 4.54 8.20
N GLU A 25 -7.08 5.55 7.67
CA GLU A 25 -7.44 6.97 7.83
C GLU A 25 -8.79 7.30 7.17
N GLU A 26 -9.09 6.68 6.03
CA GLU A 26 -10.42 6.79 5.40
C GLU A 26 -11.46 5.85 6.04
N GLY A 27 -11.07 5.00 6.98
CA GLY A 27 -11.94 4.00 7.61
C GLY A 27 -12.35 2.86 6.68
N LEU A 28 -11.63 2.68 5.57
CA LEU A 28 -11.89 1.71 4.52
C LEU A 28 -10.94 0.50 4.66
N LYS A 29 -11.42 -0.69 4.28
CA LYS A 29 -10.60 -1.91 4.22
C LYS A 29 -10.25 -2.20 2.77
N LEU A 30 -8.95 -2.35 2.46
CA LEU A 30 -8.46 -2.73 1.12
C LEU A 30 -9.17 -3.95 0.52
N ALA A 31 -9.66 -4.86 1.37
CA ALA A 31 -10.37 -6.07 0.95
C ALA A 31 -11.81 -5.83 0.47
N ASP A 32 -12.42 -4.71 0.85
CA ASP A 32 -13.79 -4.33 0.48
C ASP A 32 -13.83 -3.31 -0.68
N MET A 33 -12.65 -2.82 -1.09
CA MET A 33 -12.52 -1.79 -2.11
C MET A 33 -12.70 -2.36 -3.51
N THR A 34 -13.36 -1.57 -4.36
CA THR A 34 -13.38 -1.80 -5.80
C THR A 34 -12.04 -1.48 -6.45
N LEU A 35 -11.82 -1.96 -7.69
CA LEU A 35 -10.62 -1.65 -8.48
C LEU A 35 -10.37 -0.14 -8.60
N GLU A 36 -11.44 0.66 -8.68
CA GLU A 36 -11.39 2.11 -8.78
C GLU A 36 -10.91 2.76 -7.47
N GLU A 37 -11.47 2.32 -6.34
CA GLU A 37 -11.05 2.79 -5.00
C GLU A 37 -9.61 2.40 -4.68
N MET A 38 -9.20 1.19 -5.07
CA MET A 38 -7.84 0.71 -4.88
C MET A 38 -6.84 1.54 -5.70
N ASP A 39 -7.19 1.95 -6.92
CA ASP A 39 -6.36 2.82 -7.76
C ASP A 39 -6.22 4.24 -7.18
N VAL A 40 -7.33 4.81 -6.69
CA VAL A 40 -7.33 6.12 -5.99
C VAL A 40 -6.44 6.08 -4.74
N LEU A 41 -6.55 5.03 -3.94
CA LEU A 41 -5.79 4.89 -2.71
C LEU A 41 -4.30 4.64 -2.98
N TRP A 42 -3.99 3.94 -4.09
CA TRP A 42 -2.63 3.74 -4.57
C TRP A 42 -1.99 5.04 -5.03
N GLU A 43 -2.71 5.87 -5.80
CA GLU A 43 -2.26 7.19 -6.22
C GLU A 43 -2.09 8.13 -5.02
N LYS A 44 -2.99 8.11 -4.03
CA LYS A 44 -2.83 8.83 -2.76
C LYS A 44 -1.57 8.37 -1.99
N ALA A 45 -1.32 7.07 -1.91
CA ALA A 45 -0.15 6.49 -1.23
C ALA A 45 1.16 6.87 -1.93
N LYS A 46 1.17 6.95 -3.26
CA LYS A 46 2.29 7.52 -4.03
C LYS A 46 2.48 9.01 -3.74
N LEU A 47 1.40 9.79 -3.68
CA LEU A 47 1.47 11.25 -3.52
C LEU A 47 2.00 11.65 -2.13
N CYS A 48 1.64 10.90 -1.09
CA CYS A 48 2.15 11.07 0.28
C CYS A 48 3.67 10.77 0.41
N ASN A 49 4.29 10.20 -0.63
CA ASN A 49 5.73 9.89 -0.66
C ASN A 49 6.57 10.98 -1.34
N LYS A 50 6.02 12.19 -1.56
CA LYS A 50 6.68 13.32 -2.18
C LYS A 50 7.08 14.39 -1.17
#